data_AF-A0A098TNH4-F1
#
_entry.id   AF-A0A098TNH4-F1
#
_cell.length_a   1.000
_cell.length_b   1.000
_cell.length_c   1.000
_cell.angle_alpha   90.00
_cell.angle_beta   90.00
_cell.angle_gamma   90.00
#
_symmetry.space_group_name_H-M   'P 1'
#
loop_
_entity.id
_entity.type
_entity.pdbx_description
1 polymer ?
#
loop_
_entity_poly.entity_id
_entity_poly.type
_entity_poly.pdbx_seq_one_letter_code
_entity_poly.pdbx_strand_id
1 'polypeptide(L)'
;MDRRRKLLVNSYEKLADELITKAVIPYGARVCPKVGLKDILDISNSGIGKQEYSYALKAHIDFCVINSDDYVEFGVEIDEKHHLSNPEDISKDKLKNELCSKLGLPLLRISNKSLKRIKKLELIAWLVSYYFAFRELSKNKTNLGAPRKIQSKLSHIKETMRSLSIRLVIHSQLWDNKAFGI
;
A
#
# COMPACT_ATOMS: atom_id res chain seq x y z
N MET A 1 -2.16 19.72 31.89
CA MET A 1 -3.10 18.77 31.26
C MET A 1 -2.41 18.18 30.03
N ASP A 2 -2.24 16.86 29.94
CA ASP A 2 -1.65 16.23 28.76
C ASP A 2 -2.62 16.33 27.57
N ARG A 3 -2.17 16.90 26.44
CA ARG A 3 -2.97 17.11 25.21
C ARG A 3 -2.62 16.12 24.09
N ARG A 4 -1.70 15.18 24.33
CA ARG A 4 -1.28 14.19 23.34
C ARG A 4 -2.37 13.15 23.10
N ARG A 5 -2.49 12.69 21.85
CA ARG A 5 -3.40 11.59 21.46
C ARG A 5 -2.58 10.34 21.18
N LYS A 6 -3.16 9.17 21.45
CA LYS A 6 -2.59 7.89 20.99
C LYS A 6 -2.68 7.83 19.47
N LEU A 7 -1.59 7.39 18.83
CA LEU A 7 -1.50 7.28 17.38
C LEU A 7 -2.32 6.09 16.85
N LEU A 8 -2.10 4.92 17.46
CA LEU A 8 -2.88 3.71 17.23
C LEU A 8 -3.88 3.53 18.36
N VAL A 9 -5.16 3.58 18.04
CA VAL A 9 -6.23 3.71 19.04
C VAL A 9 -6.96 2.40 19.30
N ASN A 10 -6.85 1.43 18.40
CA ASN A 10 -7.50 0.12 18.54
C ASN A 10 -6.52 -1.06 18.41
N SER A 11 -6.92 -2.23 18.92
CA SER A 11 -6.08 -3.45 18.91
C SER A 11 -5.81 -3.98 17.50
N TYR A 12 -6.69 -3.67 16.56
CA TYR A 12 -6.58 -4.10 15.18
C TYR A 12 -5.51 -3.31 14.41
N GLU A 13 -5.43 -2.00 14.62
CA GLU A 13 -4.34 -1.15 14.10
C GLU A 13 -2.99 -1.57 14.68
N LYS A 14 -2.93 -1.87 15.98
CA LYS A 14 -1.69 -2.38 16.62
C LYS A 14 -1.24 -3.71 16.04
N LEU A 15 -2.18 -4.63 15.82
CA LEU A 15 -1.88 -5.92 15.20
C LEU A 15 -1.42 -5.74 13.75
N ALA A 16 -2.03 -4.81 13.01
CA ALA A 16 -1.60 -4.48 11.66
C ALA A 16 -0.18 -3.93 11.64
N ASP A 17 0.12 -2.95 12.50
CA ASP A 17 1.45 -2.39 12.68
C ASP A 17 2.50 -3.49 12.95
N GLU A 18 2.20 -4.39 13.89
CA GLU A 18 3.08 -5.50 14.26
C GLU A 18 3.32 -6.45 13.07
N LEU A 19 2.26 -6.87 12.38
CA LEU A 19 2.36 -7.83 11.28
C LEU A 19 3.08 -7.24 10.06
N ILE A 20 2.79 -6.00 9.69
CA ILE A 20 3.45 -5.32 8.58
C ILE A 20 4.92 -5.05 8.96
N THR A 21 5.20 -4.64 10.20
CA THR A 21 6.58 -4.43 10.67
C THR A 21 7.41 -5.71 10.57
N LYS A 22 6.88 -6.85 11.04
CA LYS A 22 7.54 -8.16 10.89
C LYS A 22 7.79 -8.52 9.43
N ALA A 23 6.88 -8.15 8.52
CA ALA A 23 7.02 -8.42 7.09
C ALA A 23 8.14 -7.60 6.41
N VAL A 24 8.44 -6.39 6.92
CA VAL A 24 9.41 -5.48 6.28
C VAL A 24 10.82 -5.54 6.88
N ILE A 25 10.97 -5.92 8.17
CA ILE A 25 12.26 -5.99 8.87
C ILE A 25 13.36 -6.73 8.07
N PRO A 26 13.10 -7.92 7.49
CA PRO A 26 14.14 -8.65 6.76
C PRO A 26 14.74 -7.90 5.57
N TYR A 27 14.05 -6.87 5.08
CA TYR A 27 14.42 -6.11 3.89
C TYR A 27 14.99 -4.73 4.20
N GLY A 28 15.27 -4.44 5.48
CA GLY A 28 15.77 -3.13 5.93
C GLY A 28 14.77 -1.98 5.77
N ALA A 29 13.49 -2.31 5.55
CA ALA A 29 12.41 -1.34 5.45
C ALA A 29 11.71 -1.14 6.80
N ARG A 30 10.98 -0.03 6.94
CA ARG A 30 10.25 0.35 8.15
C ARG A 30 8.81 0.73 7.85
N VAL A 31 7.96 0.64 8.87
CA VAL A 31 6.55 1.04 8.79
C VAL A 31 6.36 2.35 9.56
N CYS A 32 5.58 3.27 9.00
CA CYS A 32 5.16 4.49 9.68
C CYS A 32 3.64 4.58 9.69
N PRO A 33 2.99 4.52 10.86
CA PRO A 33 1.54 4.67 10.95
C PRO A 33 1.09 6.14 10.80
N LYS A 34 -0.10 6.33 10.23
CA LYS A 34 -0.85 7.60 10.16
C LYS A 34 -0.05 8.77 9.57
N VAL A 35 0.63 8.55 8.45
CA VAL A 35 1.43 9.58 7.79
C VAL A 35 0.53 10.47 6.93
N GLY A 36 0.66 11.79 7.05
CA GLY A 36 -0.12 12.75 6.26
C GLY A 36 0.28 12.74 4.79
N LEU A 37 -0.69 12.86 3.86
CA LEU A 37 -0.38 12.86 2.42
C LEU A 37 0.56 13.99 2.03
N LYS A 38 0.37 15.19 2.60
CA LYS A 38 1.25 16.35 2.39
C LYS A 38 2.70 16.12 2.85
N ASP A 39 2.95 15.14 3.71
CA ASP A 39 4.28 14.87 4.27
C ASP A 39 5.06 13.88 3.40
N ILE A 40 4.39 13.19 2.47
CA ILE A 40 4.97 12.14 1.61
C ILE A 40 4.76 12.38 0.12
N LEU A 41 3.96 13.39 -0.26
CA LEU A 41 3.73 13.79 -1.64
C LEU A 41 4.01 15.28 -1.80
N ASP A 42 4.70 15.63 -2.90
CA ASP A 42 4.78 17.01 -3.33
C ASP A 42 3.44 17.41 -3.97
N ILE A 43 2.64 18.13 -3.19
CA ILE A 43 1.33 18.63 -3.61
C ILE A 43 1.39 20.06 -4.16
N SER A 44 2.56 20.71 -4.11
CA SER A 44 2.73 22.07 -4.59
C SER A 44 3.03 22.06 -6.08
N ASN A 45 2.34 22.88 -6.86
CA ASN A 45 2.49 22.93 -8.33
C ASN A 45 2.33 21.55 -9.04
N SER A 46 1.66 20.59 -8.40
CA SER A 46 1.52 19.22 -8.90
C SER A 46 0.39 19.04 -9.93
N GLY A 47 -0.32 20.11 -10.28
CA GLY A 47 -1.44 20.08 -11.23
C GLY A 47 -2.76 19.55 -10.66
N ILE A 48 -2.85 19.28 -9.36
CA ILE A 48 -4.09 18.85 -8.69
C ILE A 48 -5.05 20.03 -8.46
N GLY A 49 -6.36 19.74 -8.44
CA GLY A 49 -7.39 20.76 -8.21
C GLY A 49 -7.45 21.26 -6.77
N LYS A 50 -8.14 22.38 -6.53
CA LYS A 50 -8.29 22.99 -5.19
C LYS A 50 -8.89 22.03 -4.15
N GLN A 51 -9.87 21.21 -4.53
CA GLN A 51 -10.48 20.23 -3.65
C GLN A 51 -9.50 19.11 -3.25
N GLU A 52 -8.72 18.61 -4.22
CA GLU A 52 -7.69 17.60 -4.01
C GLU A 52 -6.59 18.13 -3.10
N TYR A 53 -6.13 19.36 -3.35
CA TYR A 53 -5.14 20.04 -2.51
C TYR A 53 -5.62 20.18 -1.06
N SER A 54 -6.84 20.68 -0.85
CA SER A 54 -7.43 20.79 0.49
C SER A 54 -7.60 19.43 1.17
N TYR A 55 -7.91 18.38 0.41
CA TYR A 55 -7.98 17.02 0.92
C TYR A 55 -6.61 16.48 1.34
N ALA A 56 -5.58 16.68 0.51
CA ALA A 56 -4.21 16.23 0.78
C ALA A 56 -3.64 16.80 2.07
N LEU A 57 -4.00 18.05 2.42
CA LEU A 57 -3.57 18.70 3.65
C LEU A 57 -4.08 18.03 4.94
N LYS A 58 -5.21 17.32 4.87
CA LYS A 58 -5.89 16.73 6.04
C LYS A 58 -5.90 15.21 6.07
N ALA A 59 -5.66 14.58 4.92
CA ALA A 59 -5.75 13.14 4.77
C ALA A 59 -4.46 12.44 5.19
N HIS A 60 -4.61 11.23 5.71
CA HIS A 60 -3.52 10.37 6.14
C HIS A 60 -3.62 9.01 5.45
N ILE A 61 -2.46 8.37 5.29
CA ILE A 61 -2.33 6.95 5.00
C ILE A 61 -2.24 6.18 6.32
N ASP A 62 -2.96 5.07 6.45
CA ASP A 62 -2.94 4.28 7.69
C ASP A 62 -1.53 3.79 8.04
N PHE A 63 -0.80 3.25 7.06
CA PHE A 63 0.60 2.86 7.18
C PHE A 63 1.38 3.15 5.91
N CYS A 64 2.56 3.76 6.01
CA CYS A 64 3.51 3.88 4.91
C CYS A 64 4.64 2.88 5.11
N VAL A 65 4.98 2.15 4.05
CA VAL A 65 6.20 1.34 4.01
C VAL A 65 7.31 2.18 3.41
N ILE A 66 8.39 2.34 4.17
CA ILE A 66 9.52 3.22 3.86
C ILE A 66 10.76 2.36 3.66
N ASN A 67 11.50 2.62 2.59
CA ASN A 67 12.74 1.93 2.28
C ASN A 67 13.92 2.41 3.14
N SER A 68 15.10 1.83 2.89
CA SER A 68 16.34 2.20 3.58
C SER A 68 16.81 3.63 3.31
N ASP A 69 16.32 4.25 2.24
CA ASP A 69 16.70 5.58 1.78
C ASP A 69 15.66 6.65 2.18
N ASP A 70 14.78 6.30 3.13
CA ASP A 70 13.70 7.14 3.65
C ASP A 70 12.60 7.56 2.64
N TYR A 71 12.52 6.89 1.49
CA TYR A 71 11.42 7.07 0.54
C TYR A 71 10.27 6.10 0.83
N VAL A 72 9.04 6.61 0.70
CA VAL A 72 7.82 5.79 0.76
C VAL A 72 7.73 4.95 -0.51
N GLU A 73 7.74 3.62 -0.38
CA GLU A 73 7.54 2.71 -1.52
C GLU A 73 6.05 2.55 -1.85
N PHE A 74 5.20 2.49 -0.81
CA PHE A 74 3.75 2.40 -0.94
C PHE A 74 3.04 2.70 0.39
N GLY A 75 1.77 3.09 0.29
CA GLY A 75 0.83 3.14 1.40
C GLY A 75 0.04 1.85 1.57
N VAL A 76 -0.37 1.55 2.79
CA VAL A 76 -1.28 0.46 3.15
C VAL A 76 -2.49 1.08 3.84
N GLU A 77 -3.67 0.78 3.33
CA GLU A 77 -4.94 1.27 3.85
C GLU A 77 -5.78 0.08 4.35
N ILE A 78 -6.31 0.18 5.57
CA ILE A 78 -7.07 -0.90 6.17
C ILE A 78 -8.54 -0.52 6.24
N ASP A 79 -9.33 -1.02 5.27
CA ASP A 79 -10.76 -0.76 5.21
C ASP A 79 -11.49 -1.23 6.49
N GLU A 80 -11.94 -0.28 7.30
CA GLU A 80 -12.92 -0.56 8.36
C GLU A 80 -14.33 -0.71 7.77
N LYS A 81 -15.17 -1.54 8.40
CA LYS A 81 -16.48 -1.96 7.87
C LYS A 81 -17.47 -0.81 7.59
N HIS A 82 -17.19 0.40 8.07
CA HIS A 82 -18.08 1.56 7.99
C HIS A 82 -17.94 2.35 6.67
N HIS A 83 -16.90 2.13 5.85
CA HIS A 83 -16.66 2.90 4.62
C HIS A 83 -17.59 2.59 3.44
N LEU A 84 -18.56 1.68 3.59
CA LEU A 84 -19.27 1.09 2.44
C LEU A 84 -20.74 1.51 2.30
N SER A 85 -21.31 2.16 3.32
CA SER A 85 -22.71 2.59 3.31
C SER A 85 -22.85 4.11 3.36
N ASN A 86 -21.79 4.84 3.71
CA ASN A 86 -21.79 6.29 3.72
C ASN A 86 -21.23 6.83 2.39
N PRO A 87 -22.05 7.52 1.58
CA PRO A 87 -21.59 8.13 0.32
C PRO A 87 -20.39 9.07 0.50
N GLU A 88 -20.27 9.75 1.65
CA GLU A 88 -19.16 10.65 1.93
C GLU A 88 -17.84 9.91 2.08
N ASP A 89 -17.85 8.76 2.76
CA ASP A 89 -16.65 7.94 2.97
C ASP A 89 -16.19 7.30 1.66
N ILE A 90 -17.13 6.84 0.84
CA ILE A 90 -16.85 6.33 -0.52
C ILE A 90 -16.22 7.43 -1.39
N SER A 91 -16.75 8.66 -1.31
CA SER A 91 -16.21 9.81 -2.06
C SER A 91 -14.80 10.17 -1.60
N LYS A 92 -14.53 10.19 -0.29
CA LYS A 92 -13.19 10.43 0.28
C LYS A 92 -12.20 9.35 -0.14
N ASP A 93 -12.62 8.09 -0.13
CA ASP A 93 -11.78 6.97 -0.56
C ASP A 93 -11.45 7.06 -2.05
N LYS A 94 -12.44 7.39 -2.89
CA LYS A 94 -12.21 7.63 -4.33
C LYS A 94 -11.21 8.77 -4.55
N LEU A 95 -11.40 9.90 -3.85
CA LEU A 95 -10.51 11.05 -3.93
C LEU A 95 -9.09 10.70 -3.49
N LYS A 96 -8.91 9.92 -2.42
CA LYS A 96 -7.61 9.45 -1.95
C LYS A 96 -6.91 8.59 -3.00
N ASN A 97 -7.64 7.64 -3.59
CA ASN A 97 -7.11 6.75 -4.61
C ASN A 97 -6.68 7.52 -5.87
N GLU A 98 -7.51 8.45 -6.33
CA GLU A 98 -7.20 9.30 -7.50
C GLU A 98 -5.98 10.20 -7.23
N LEU A 99 -5.91 10.82 -6.06
CA LEU A 99 -4.79 11.66 -5.67
C LEU A 99 -3.48 10.86 -5.60
N CYS A 100 -3.48 9.69 -4.96
CA CYS A 100 -2.30 8.84 -4.87
C CYS A 100 -1.88 8.32 -6.26
N SER A 101 -2.85 7.97 -7.12
CA SER A 101 -2.58 7.58 -8.51
C SER A 101 -1.94 8.72 -9.31
N LYS A 102 -2.50 9.94 -9.24
CA LYS A 102 -1.97 11.13 -9.93
C LYS A 102 -0.56 11.50 -9.49
N LEU A 103 -0.27 11.36 -8.21
CA LEU A 103 1.02 11.75 -7.61
C LEU A 103 2.01 10.59 -7.49
N GLY A 104 1.69 9.44 -8.09
CA GLY A 104 2.63 8.31 -8.19
C GLY A 104 2.89 7.58 -6.87
N LEU A 105 1.93 7.58 -5.93
CA LEU A 105 2.00 6.81 -4.69
C LEU A 105 1.19 5.50 -4.82
N PRO A 106 1.86 4.34 -4.87
CA PRO A 106 1.19 3.05 -4.78
C PRO A 106 0.39 2.87 -3.48
N LEU A 107 -0.79 2.27 -3.57
CA LEU A 107 -1.62 1.88 -2.42
C LEU A 107 -1.97 0.40 -2.43
N LEU A 108 -1.74 -0.27 -1.30
CA LEU A 108 -2.21 -1.61 -0.99
C LEU A 108 -3.48 -1.53 -0.13
N ARG A 109 -4.59 -2.05 -0.65
CA ARG A 109 -5.87 -2.11 0.07
C ARG A 109 -6.60 -3.41 -0.21
N ILE A 110 -7.23 -3.99 0.83
CA ILE A 110 -8.02 -5.24 0.71
C ILE A 110 -9.49 -4.98 1.06
N SER A 111 -10.29 -4.75 0.03
CA SER A 111 -11.71 -4.41 0.12
C SER A 111 -12.65 -5.62 0.22
N ASN A 112 -12.12 -6.84 0.34
CA ASN A 112 -12.93 -8.05 0.36
C ASN A 112 -13.77 -8.18 1.65
N LYS A 113 -15.10 -8.14 1.53
CA LYS A 113 -16.03 -8.19 2.69
C LYS A 113 -16.14 -9.58 3.32
N SER A 114 -15.90 -10.65 2.57
CA SER A 114 -16.03 -12.03 3.06
C SER A 114 -14.81 -12.48 3.86
N LEU A 115 -13.68 -11.76 3.75
CA LEU A 115 -12.47 -12.07 4.49
C LEU A 115 -12.56 -11.57 5.94
N LYS A 116 -12.36 -12.49 6.90
CA LYS A 116 -12.28 -12.15 8.33
C LYS A 116 -11.15 -11.14 8.56
N ARG A 117 -11.35 -10.19 9.50
CA ARG A 117 -10.40 -9.11 9.83
C ARG A 117 -8.96 -9.60 10.01
N ILE A 118 -8.75 -10.63 10.81
CA ILE A 118 -7.40 -11.18 11.06
C ILE A 118 -6.78 -11.71 9.77
N LYS A 119 -7.54 -12.49 8.98
CA LYS A 119 -7.07 -13.00 7.69
C LYS A 119 -6.73 -11.89 6.69
N LYS A 120 -7.39 -10.73 6.77
CA LYS A 120 -7.02 -9.56 5.97
C LYS A 120 -5.63 -9.06 6.33
N LEU A 121 -5.32 -8.94 7.62
CA LEU A 121 -4.01 -8.48 8.08
C LEU A 121 -2.90 -9.47 7.71
N GLU A 122 -3.15 -10.77 7.89
CA GLU A 122 -2.21 -11.82 7.47
C GLU A 122 -1.94 -11.75 5.96
N LEU A 123 -2.99 -11.53 5.16
CA LEU A 123 -2.87 -11.36 3.71
C LEU A 123 -2.11 -10.09 3.33
N ILE A 124 -2.37 -8.96 4.01
CA ILE A 124 -1.60 -7.72 3.82
C ILE A 124 -0.12 -7.97 4.14
N ALA A 125 0.20 -8.54 5.30
CA ALA A 125 1.57 -8.82 5.70
C ALA A 125 2.26 -9.77 4.71
N TRP A 126 1.57 -10.80 4.24
CA TRP A 126 2.08 -11.70 3.20
C TRP A 126 2.35 -10.97 1.88
N LEU A 127 1.44 -10.10 1.44
CA LEU A 127 1.62 -9.30 0.22
C LEU A 127 2.80 -8.33 0.33
N VAL A 128 2.99 -7.73 1.50
CA VAL A 128 4.14 -6.86 1.79
C VAL A 128 5.45 -7.65 1.70
N SER A 129 5.55 -8.79 2.40
CA SER A 129 6.72 -9.67 2.30
C SER A 129 6.99 -10.11 0.87
N TYR A 130 5.93 -10.42 0.12
CA TYR A 130 6.03 -10.85 -1.27
C TYR A 130 6.52 -9.73 -2.19
N TYR A 131 6.04 -8.50 -2.02
CA TYR A 131 6.49 -7.33 -2.77
C TYR A 131 8.02 -7.19 -2.66
N PHE A 132 8.55 -7.25 -1.45
CA PHE A 132 9.99 -7.11 -1.22
C PHE A 132 10.79 -8.28 -1.81
N ALA A 133 10.36 -9.53 -1.59
CA ALA A 133 11.00 -10.70 -2.20
C ALA A 133 11.03 -10.60 -3.73
N PHE A 134 9.91 -10.16 -4.34
CA PHE A 134 9.85 -9.96 -5.78
C PHE A 134 10.77 -8.84 -6.26
N ARG A 135 10.85 -7.74 -5.52
CA ARG A 135 11.73 -6.60 -5.81
C ARG A 135 13.19 -7.03 -5.83
N GLU A 136 13.65 -7.77 -4.82
CA GLU A 136 15.02 -8.29 -4.74
C GLU A 136 15.33 -9.25 -5.89
N LEU A 137 14.42 -10.19 -6.17
CA LEU A 137 14.55 -11.08 -7.32
C LEU A 137 14.62 -10.31 -8.65
N SER A 138 13.87 -9.22 -8.78
CA SER A 138 13.86 -8.39 -9.98
C SER A 138 15.16 -7.59 -10.14
N LYS A 139 15.71 -7.03 -9.05
CA LYS A 139 17.05 -6.41 -9.04
C LYS A 139 18.15 -7.41 -9.41
N ASN A 140 18.00 -8.68 -9.01
CA ASN A 140 18.96 -9.73 -9.34
C ASN A 140 18.80 -10.25 -10.78
N LYS A 141 17.59 -10.22 -11.36
CA LYS A 141 17.33 -10.61 -12.76
C LYS A 141 17.98 -9.69 -13.78
N THR A 142 18.09 -8.40 -13.47
CA THR A 142 18.86 -7.44 -14.28
C THR A 142 20.35 -7.80 -14.32
N ASN A 143 20.84 -8.60 -13.37
CA ASN A 143 22.23 -9.07 -13.33
C ASN A 143 22.41 -10.51 -13.87
N LEU A 144 21.41 -11.39 -13.72
CA LEU A 144 21.46 -12.80 -14.16
C LEU A 144 20.04 -13.28 -14.52
N GLY A 145 19.79 -13.67 -15.77
CA GLY A 145 18.45 -14.03 -16.29
C GLY A 145 17.58 -14.90 -15.35
N ALA A 146 16.27 -14.60 -15.33
CA ALA A 146 15.29 -15.20 -14.41
C ALA A 146 15.16 -16.74 -14.51
N PRO A 147 15.36 -17.50 -13.41
CA PRO A 147 15.03 -18.93 -13.39
C PRO A 147 13.53 -19.20 -13.66
N ARG A 148 13.20 -20.13 -14.58
CA ARG A 148 11.83 -20.51 -14.99
C ARG A 148 10.86 -20.79 -13.82
N LYS A 149 11.35 -21.35 -12.70
CA LYS A 149 10.53 -21.64 -11.50
C LYS A 149 9.90 -20.40 -10.86
N ILE A 150 10.56 -19.24 -10.93
CA ILE A 150 10.05 -18.00 -10.34
C ILE A 150 8.90 -17.44 -11.18
N GLN A 151 8.93 -17.62 -12.51
CA GLN A 151 7.88 -17.13 -13.41
C GLN A 151 6.54 -17.85 -13.20
N SER A 152 6.57 -19.16 -12.97
CA SER A 152 5.38 -19.97 -12.65
C SER A 152 4.75 -19.60 -11.30
N LYS A 153 5.56 -19.28 -10.29
CA LYS A 153 5.05 -18.85 -8.97
C LYS A 153 4.42 -17.45 -9.05
N LEU A 154 4.96 -16.57 -9.90
CA LEU A 154 4.44 -15.23 -10.18
C LEU A 154 3.09 -15.23 -10.87
N SER A 155 2.87 -16.09 -11.87
CA SER A 155 1.59 -16.19 -12.56
C SER A 155 0.47 -16.65 -11.62
N HIS A 156 0.76 -17.65 -10.79
CA HIS A 156 -0.20 -18.18 -9.81
C HIS A 156 -0.60 -17.13 -8.76
N ILE A 157 0.34 -16.29 -8.34
CA ILE A 157 0.08 -15.20 -7.38
C ILE A 157 -0.74 -14.09 -8.04
N LYS A 158 -0.43 -13.70 -9.28
CA LYS A 158 -1.26 -12.73 -10.04
C LYS A 158 -2.70 -13.22 -10.18
N GLU A 159 -2.87 -14.50 -10.47
CA GLU A 159 -4.18 -15.14 -10.59
C GLU A 159 -4.92 -15.20 -9.25
N THR A 160 -4.21 -15.50 -8.15
CA THR A 160 -4.73 -15.44 -6.77
C THR A 160 -5.15 -14.03 -6.38
N MET A 161 -4.37 -13.00 -6.75
CA MET A 161 -4.70 -11.61 -6.46
C MET A 161 -5.94 -11.14 -7.23
N ARG A 162 -6.07 -11.55 -8.50
CA ARG A 162 -7.27 -11.31 -9.33
C ARG A 162 -8.50 -12.00 -8.75
N SER A 163 -8.39 -13.28 -8.36
CA SER A 163 -9.52 -14.06 -7.83
C SER A 163 -10.02 -13.54 -6.47
N LEU A 164 -9.14 -12.97 -5.65
CA LEU A 164 -9.48 -12.40 -4.35
C LEU A 164 -10.04 -10.96 -4.43
N SER A 165 -10.21 -10.40 -5.63
CA SER A 165 -10.59 -8.98 -5.84
C SER A 165 -9.67 -8.02 -5.08
N ILE A 166 -8.38 -8.36 -4.94
CA ILE A 166 -7.40 -7.51 -4.28
C ILE A 166 -7.08 -6.37 -5.25
N ARG A 167 -7.54 -5.16 -4.94
CA ARG A 167 -7.10 -3.96 -5.64
C ARG A 167 -5.73 -3.56 -5.12
N LEU A 168 -4.72 -4.14 -5.75
CA LEU A 168 -3.37 -3.66 -5.65
C LEU A 168 -3.24 -2.45 -6.57
N VAL A 169 -3.39 -1.23 -6.05
CA VAL A 169 -3.11 -0.01 -6.82
C VAL A 169 -1.60 0.24 -6.72
N ILE A 170 -0.79 -0.68 -7.25
CA ILE A 170 0.65 -0.44 -7.39
C ILE A 170 0.88 0.25 -8.73
N HIS A 171 0.84 1.58 -8.73
CA HIS A 171 1.39 2.38 -9.83
C HIS A 171 2.92 2.49 -9.69
N SER A 172 3.59 1.35 -9.70
CA SER A 172 4.99 1.33 -10.08
C SER A 172 5.09 0.64 -11.42
N GLN A 173 5.83 1.25 -12.34
CA GLN A 173 6.23 0.72 -13.65
C GLN A 173 6.95 -0.66 -13.57
N LEU A 174 7.03 -1.29 -12.40
CA LEU A 174 7.49 -2.66 -12.19
C LEU A 174 6.42 -3.72 -12.48
N TRP A 175 5.13 -3.35 -12.52
CA TRP A 175 4.03 -4.32 -12.77
C TRP A 175 3.18 -4.00 -14.00
N ASP A 176 3.15 -2.75 -14.46
CA ASP A 176 2.49 -2.35 -15.70
C ASP A 176 3.52 -2.26 -16.86
N ASN A 177 3.46 -3.27 -17.73
CA ASN A 177 3.87 -3.26 -19.14
C ASN A 177 5.06 -2.36 -19.52
N LYS A 178 6.28 -2.91 -19.37
CA LYS A 178 7.43 -2.74 -20.29
C LYS A 178 8.64 -3.63 -19.99
N ALA A 179 8.64 -4.36 -18.86
CA ALA A 179 9.69 -5.35 -18.54
C ALA A 179 9.40 -6.78 -19.06
N PHE A 180 8.21 -7.04 -19.61
CA PHE A 180 7.86 -8.30 -20.28
C PHE A 180 7.14 -7.95 -21.58
N GLY A 181 7.90 -7.88 -22.68
CA GLY A 181 7.33 -7.67 -24.00
C GLY A 181 6.35 -8.80 -24.36
N ILE A 182 5.07 -8.43 -24.41
CA ILE A 182 4.08 -8.85 -25.41
C ILE A 182 3.26 -7.60 -25.71
#